data_AF-X1FQW5-F1
#
_entry.id   AF-X1FQW5-F1
#
_cell.length_a   1.000
_cell.length_b   1.000
_cell.length_c   1.000
_cell.angle_alpha   90.00
_cell.angle_beta   90.00
_cell.angle_gamma   90.00
#
_symmetry.space_group_name_H-M   'P 1'
#
loop_
_entity.id
_entity.type
_entity.pdbx_description
1 polymer ?
#
loop_
_entity_poly.entity_id
_entity_poly.type
_entity_poly.pdbx_seq_one_letter_code
_entity_poly.pdbx_strand_id
1 'polypeptide(L)'
;LFGLVIFFDDYSNTAVVGNAFRAVSDKLRMSREKFSYIVDSTAAPVASIALISTWIGYEVGLIGDAIEGTSVAMTPYTIVLYSIPYRFYSIFAIILVLAIALSGRDYGPMLKAEYRARTTGKVFADGATPLSGGSELKVLEGVPQKTVNMVVPIAVLVGVSIFGMWWTGGGTSAESFTAAISDADAMTALLWGAMFAVIVAIIMYKVQGIGTLADMMDAFVDGAKMMLLANLILLSAWSIGSVCGEMGTAPYVVEAVKGVISPLLLPMVIFLICNLISF
;
A
#
# COMPACT_ATOMS: atom_id res chain seq x y z
N LEU A 1 5.88 -11.68 5.86
CA LEU A 1 5.33 -11.52 7.23
C LEU A 1 5.17 -10.05 7.60
N PHE A 2 6.23 -9.22 7.60
CA PHE A 2 6.09 -7.78 7.91
C PHE A 2 5.12 -7.04 6.98
N GLY A 3 5.13 -7.33 5.67
CA GLY A 3 4.11 -6.79 4.75
C GLY A 3 2.68 -7.18 5.09
N LEU A 4 2.45 -8.32 5.74
CA LEU A 4 1.11 -8.69 6.21
C LEU A 4 0.66 -7.88 7.44
N VAL A 5 1.61 -7.32 8.20
CA VAL A 5 1.34 -6.60 9.45
C VAL A 5 1.07 -5.12 9.19
N ILE A 6 1.72 -4.53 8.19
CA ILE A 6 1.55 -3.11 7.81
C ILE A 6 0.45 -3.02 6.73
N PHE A 7 -0.76 -3.47 7.05
CA PHE A 7 -1.82 -3.66 6.04
C PHE A 7 -2.73 -2.45 5.80
N PHE A 8 -2.59 -1.37 6.59
CA PHE A 8 -3.53 -0.25 6.54
C PHE A 8 -3.36 0.63 5.29
N ASP A 9 -2.19 0.62 4.64
CA ASP A 9 -1.88 1.40 3.43
C ASP A 9 -0.74 0.75 2.63
N ASP A 10 -0.87 0.66 1.31
CA ASP A 10 0.05 -0.04 0.42
C ASP A 10 1.33 0.75 0.12
N TYR A 11 1.25 2.08 -0.01
CA TYR A 11 2.43 2.93 -0.15
C TYR A 11 3.30 2.91 1.09
N SER A 12 2.68 3.08 2.27
CA SER A 12 3.36 3.03 3.57
C SER A 12 4.00 1.68 3.81
N ASN A 13 3.29 0.59 3.47
CA ASN A 13 3.82 -0.77 3.54
C ASN A 13 5.06 -0.94 2.66
N THR A 14 4.95 -0.60 1.37
CA THR A 14 6.04 -0.76 0.40
C THR A 14 7.25 0.06 0.80
N ALA A 15 7.05 1.31 1.24
CA ALA A 15 8.13 2.18 1.69
C ALA A 15 8.82 1.66 2.95
N VAL A 16 8.06 1.24 3.97
CA VAL A 16 8.61 0.77 5.24
C VAL A 16 9.26 -0.60 5.08
N VAL A 17 8.54 -1.59 4.56
CA VAL A 17 9.04 -2.96 4.39
C VAL A 17 10.14 -3.01 3.35
N GLY A 18 9.97 -2.31 2.22
CA GLY A 18 10.97 -2.24 1.17
C GLY A 18 12.31 -1.69 1.68
N ASN A 19 12.29 -0.57 2.41
CA ASN A 19 13.52 0.02 2.94
C ASN A 19 14.10 -0.76 4.12
N ALA A 20 13.27 -1.20 5.07
CA ALA A 20 13.73 -1.94 6.25
C ALA A 20 14.40 -3.28 5.89
N PHE A 21 13.87 -3.98 4.88
CA PHE A 21 14.38 -5.28 4.45
C PHE A 21 15.36 -5.23 3.29
N ARG A 22 15.65 -4.04 2.73
CA ARG A 22 16.60 -3.89 1.61
C ARG A 22 17.96 -4.50 1.93
N ALA A 23 18.58 -4.07 3.03
CA ALA A 23 19.91 -4.57 3.44
C ALA A 23 19.92 -6.07 3.77
N VAL A 24 18.81 -6.58 4.33
CA VAL A 24 18.64 -8.01 4.61
C VAL A 24 18.53 -8.80 3.31
N SER A 25 17.74 -8.32 2.34
CA SER A 25 17.58 -8.94 1.02
C SER A 25 18.90 -9.01 0.26
N ASP A 26 19.75 -8.00 0.41
CA ASP A 26 21.07 -7.93 -0.22
C ASP A 26 22.04 -8.95 0.34
N LYS A 27 22.08 -9.07 1.68
CA LYS A 27 22.86 -10.10 2.36
C LYS A 27 22.43 -11.52 1.97
N LEU A 28 21.13 -11.70 1.71
CA LEU A 28 20.57 -12.97 1.23
C LEU A 28 20.72 -13.16 -0.29
N ARG A 29 21.33 -12.21 -1.02
CA ARG A 29 21.51 -12.22 -2.47
C ARG A 29 20.20 -12.43 -3.23
N MET A 30 19.13 -11.82 -2.74
CA MET A 30 17.84 -11.81 -3.42
C MET A 30 17.88 -10.81 -4.58
N SER A 31 17.38 -11.23 -5.73
CA SER A 31 17.16 -10.35 -6.88
C SER A 31 16.19 -9.22 -6.53
N ARG A 32 16.38 -8.06 -7.13
CA ARG A 32 15.52 -6.89 -6.90
C ARG A 32 14.12 -7.09 -7.43
N GLU A 33 14.00 -7.83 -8.52
CA GLU A 33 12.75 -8.19 -9.15
C GLU A 33 11.89 -9.05 -8.21
N LYS A 34 12.48 -10.06 -7.56
CA LYS A 34 11.79 -10.89 -6.58
C LYS A 34 11.45 -10.10 -5.32
N PHE A 35 12.39 -9.30 -4.83
CA PHE A 35 12.16 -8.48 -3.64
C PHE A 35 11.02 -7.48 -3.86
N SER A 36 11.01 -6.75 -4.98
CA SER A 36 9.93 -5.82 -5.31
C SER A 36 8.60 -6.54 -5.48
N TYR A 37 8.59 -7.70 -6.13
CA TYR A 37 7.38 -8.52 -6.28
C TYR A 37 6.79 -8.94 -4.94
N ILE A 38 7.63 -9.41 -3.99
CA ILE A 38 7.17 -9.82 -2.66
C ILE A 38 6.64 -8.62 -1.87
N VAL A 39 7.35 -7.48 -1.90
CA VAL A 39 6.92 -6.28 -1.18
C VAL A 39 5.59 -5.78 -1.74
N ASP A 40 5.47 -5.61 -3.06
CA ASP A 40 4.26 -5.15 -3.72
C ASP A 40 3.07 -6.09 -3.51
N SER A 41 3.28 -7.41 -3.70
CA SER A 41 2.24 -8.42 -3.51
C SER A 41 1.82 -8.62 -2.05
N THR A 42 2.57 -8.07 -1.09
CA THR A 42 2.19 -8.03 0.32
C THR A 42 1.76 -6.65 0.81
N ALA A 43 1.73 -5.66 -0.08
CA ALA A 43 1.20 -4.32 0.18
C ALA A 43 -0.25 -4.22 -0.28
N ALA A 44 -0.49 -3.89 -1.56
CA ALA A 44 -1.82 -3.64 -2.10
C ALA A 44 -2.77 -4.84 -1.97
N PRO A 45 -2.37 -6.11 -2.28
CA PRO A 45 -3.24 -7.26 -2.07
C PRO A 45 -3.71 -7.44 -0.62
N VAL A 46 -2.83 -7.20 0.35
CA VAL A 46 -3.17 -7.36 1.77
C VAL A 46 -4.05 -6.20 2.21
N ALA A 47 -3.73 -4.97 1.83
CA ALA A 47 -4.56 -3.80 2.12
C ALA A 47 -5.98 -3.92 1.55
N SER A 48 -6.12 -4.58 0.40
CA SER A 48 -7.43 -4.86 -0.19
C SER A 48 -8.22 -5.96 0.54
N ILE A 49 -7.58 -6.86 1.28
CA ILE A 49 -8.29 -7.94 2.01
C ILE A 49 -8.47 -7.59 3.49
N ALA A 50 -7.65 -6.68 4.01
CA ALA A 50 -7.75 -6.20 5.38
C ALA A 50 -9.13 -5.60 5.65
N LEU A 51 -9.66 -5.83 6.84
CA LEU A 51 -10.97 -5.29 7.24
C LEU A 51 -10.94 -3.78 7.50
N ILE A 52 -9.74 -3.23 7.69
CA ILE A 52 -9.46 -1.82 7.97
C ILE A 52 -8.24 -1.42 7.15
N SER A 53 -8.44 -0.59 6.12
CA SER A 53 -7.39 0.01 5.33
C SER A 53 -7.88 1.28 4.62
N THR A 54 -6.96 2.06 4.08
CA THR A 54 -7.24 3.21 3.21
C THR A 54 -8.14 2.84 2.04
N TRP A 55 -7.87 1.68 1.42
CA TRP A 55 -8.61 1.17 0.28
C TRP A 55 -10.04 0.77 0.62
N ILE A 56 -10.27 0.19 1.80
CA ILE A 56 -11.64 -0.13 2.24
C ILE A 56 -12.46 1.14 2.42
N GLY A 57 -11.90 2.20 3.02
CA GLY A 57 -12.59 3.48 3.15
C GLY A 57 -12.96 4.08 1.78
N TYR A 58 -12.04 4.03 0.82
CA TYR A 58 -12.28 4.49 -0.54
C TYR A 58 -13.36 3.67 -1.28
N GLU A 59 -13.29 2.33 -1.20
CA GLU A 59 -14.28 1.44 -1.79
C GLU A 59 -15.68 1.61 -1.19
N VAL A 60 -15.77 1.80 0.13
CA VAL A 60 -17.03 2.10 0.83
C VAL A 60 -17.66 3.38 0.28
N GLY A 61 -16.86 4.43 0.07
CA GLY A 61 -17.33 5.68 -0.54
C GLY A 61 -17.85 5.47 -1.97
N LEU A 62 -17.04 4.84 -2.83
CA LEU A 62 -17.43 4.57 -4.21
C LEU A 62 -18.68 3.69 -4.33
N ILE A 63 -18.81 2.67 -3.48
CA ILE A 63 -19.99 1.81 -3.45
C ILE A 63 -21.20 2.58 -2.92
N GLY A 64 -21.00 3.44 -1.91
CA GLY A 64 -22.03 4.36 -1.40
C GLY A 64 -22.61 5.21 -2.53
N ASP A 65 -21.75 5.90 -3.27
CA ASP A 65 -22.15 6.72 -4.42
C ASP A 65 -22.86 5.88 -5.50
N ALA A 66 -22.40 4.66 -5.74
CA ALA A 66 -22.95 3.78 -6.77
C ALA A 66 -24.32 3.18 -6.43
N ILE A 67 -24.62 2.97 -5.14
CA ILE A 67 -25.90 2.40 -4.68
C ILE A 67 -26.90 3.45 -4.23
N GLU A 68 -26.50 4.72 -4.17
CA GLU A 68 -27.39 5.84 -3.84
C GLU A 68 -28.59 5.87 -4.79
N GLY A 69 -29.81 5.93 -4.23
CA GLY A 69 -31.05 5.90 -5.02
C GLY A 69 -31.45 4.53 -5.59
N THR A 70 -30.73 3.44 -5.27
CA THR A 70 -31.09 2.08 -5.65
C THR A 70 -31.88 1.36 -4.54
N SER A 71 -32.44 0.18 -4.83
CA SER A 71 -33.18 -0.66 -3.87
C SER A 71 -32.28 -1.62 -3.06
N VAL A 72 -30.97 -1.41 -3.08
CA VAL A 72 -30.01 -2.28 -2.39
C VAL A 72 -30.13 -2.05 -0.88
N ALA A 73 -30.53 -3.10 -0.15
CA ALA A 73 -30.75 -3.05 1.30
C ALA A 73 -29.47 -3.18 2.15
N MET A 74 -28.31 -3.41 1.51
CA MET A 74 -27.03 -3.62 2.18
C MET A 74 -26.27 -2.31 2.32
N THR A 75 -25.57 -2.14 3.44
CA THR A 75 -24.64 -1.00 3.59
C THR A 75 -23.42 -1.18 2.67
N PRO A 76 -22.79 -0.10 2.20
CA PRO A 76 -21.59 -0.18 1.36
C PRO A 76 -20.49 -1.04 1.97
N TYR A 77 -20.24 -0.88 3.28
CA TYR A 77 -19.28 -1.71 4.02
C TYR A 77 -19.63 -3.20 3.99
N THR A 78 -20.92 -3.55 4.13
CA THR A 78 -21.34 -4.95 4.05
C THR A 78 -21.07 -5.53 2.65
N ILE A 79 -21.32 -4.75 1.59
CA ILE A 79 -21.02 -5.15 0.21
C ILE A 79 -19.52 -5.40 0.03
N VAL A 80 -18.66 -4.52 0.58
CA VAL A 80 -17.21 -4.70 0.60
C VAL A 80 -16.80 -5.99 1.30
N LEU A 81 -17.41 -6.32 2.45
CA LEU A 81 -17.10 -7.57 3.16
C LEU A 81 -17.49 -8.81 2.33
N TYR A 82 -18.66 -8.80 1.69
CA TYR A 82 -19.07 -9.89 0.81
C TYR A 82 -18.24 -9.98 -0.48
N SER A 83 -17.53 -8.93 -0.87
CA SER A 83 -16.64 -8.95 -2.03
C SER A 83 -15.30 -9.62 -1.76
N ILE A 84 -14.86 -9.71 -0.49
CA ILE A 84 -13.53 -10.25 -0.09
C ILE A 84 -13.26 -11.63 -0.72
N PRO A 85 -14.16 -12.64 -0.65
CA PRO A 85 -13.91 -13.95 -1.25
C PRO A 85 -13.72 -13.92 -2.78
N TYR A 86 -14.20 -12.87 -3.44
CA TYR A 86 -14.11 -12.67 -4.89
C TYR A 86 -12.90 -11.83 -5.31
N ARG A 87 -12.04 -11.40 -4.37
CA ARG A 87 -10.78 -10.70 -4.66
C ARG A 87 -9.70 -11.68 -5.13
N PHE A 88 -9.98 -12.38 -6.23
CA PHE A 88 -9.15 -13.48 -6.73
C PHE A 88 -7.70 -13.07 -6.96
N TYR A 89 -7.46 -11.89 -7.54
CA TYR A 89 -6.10 -11.37 -7.74
C TYR A 89 -5.34 -11.27 -6.41
N SER A 90 -5.91 -10.59 -5.43
CA SER A 90 -5.26 -10.37 -4.14
C SER A 90 -5.00 -11.69 -3.40
N ILE A 91 -5.98 -12.59 -3.41
CA ILE A 91 -5.87 -13.92 -2.80
C ILE A 91 -4.77 -14.73 -3.49
N PHE A 92 -4.77 -14.79 -4.83
CA PHE A 92 -3.78 -15.55 -5.58
C PHE A 92 -2.39 -14.95 -5.48
N ALA A 93 -2.23 -13.63 -5.46
CA ALA A 93 -0.95 -12.97 -5.25
C ALA A 93 -0.34 -13.35 -3.90
N ILE A 94 -1.12 -13.30 -2.81
CA ILE A 94 -0.66 -13.69 -1.47
C ILE A 94 -0.32 -15.18 -1.42
N ILE A 95 -1.17 -16.06 -1.99
CA ILE A 95 -0.90 -17.49 -2.07
C ILE A 95 0.38 -17.77 -2.86
N LEU A 96 0.59 -17.09 -3.98
CA LEU A 96 1.77 -17.25 -4.84
C LEU A 96 3.04 -16.82 -4.10
N VAL A 97 3.02 -15.67 -3.42
CA VAL A 97 4.15 -15.23 -2.58
C VAL A 97 4.45 -16.26 -1.48
N LEU A 98 3.43 -16.79 -0.80
CA LEU A 98 3.60 -17.83 0.21
C LEU A 98 4.17 -19.12 -0.39
N ALA A 99 3.68 -19.54 -1.56
CA ALA A 99 4.17 -20.72 -2.25
C ALA A 99 5.64 -20.57 -2.67
N ILE A 100 6.04 -19.40 -3.19
CA ILE A 100 7.43 -19.10 -3.55
C ILE A 100 8.33 -19.06 -2.31
N ALA A 101 7.84 -18.44 -1.22
CA ALA A 101 8.58 -18.36 0.04
C ALA A 101 8.81 -19.73 0.68
N LEU A 102 7.81 -20.62 0.67
CA LEU A 102 7.89 -21.95 1.27
C LEU A 102 8.63 -22.96 0.39
N SER A 103 8.42 -22.94 -0.92
CA SER A 103 9.06 -23.87 -1.85
C SER A 103 10.51 -23.49 -2.18
N GLY A 104 10.86 -22.21 -2.03
CA GLY A 104 12.12 -21.67 -2.50
C GLY A 104 12.32 -21.75 -4.01
N ARG A 105 11.23 -22.02 -4.77
CA ARG A 105 11.27 -22.18 -6.23
C ARG A 105 10.74 -20.92 -6.90
N ASP A 106 11.55 -20.38 -7.79
CA ASP A 106 11.22 -19.26 -8.66
C ASP A 106 10.91 -19.76 -10.06
N TYR A 107 10.12 -19.00 -10.83
CA TYR A 107 9.64 -19.41 -12.15
C TYR A 107 9.93 -18.36 -13.23
N GLY A 108 10.05 -18.80 -14.48
CA GLY A 108 10.13 -17.92 -15.64
C GLY A 108 11.27 -16.89 -15.61
N PRO A 109 11.02 -15.62 -15.97
CA PRO A 109 12.03 -14.56 -15.90
C PRO A 109 12.59 -14.33 -14.49
N MET A 110 11.77 -14.50 -13.45
CA MET A 110 12.19 -14.31 -12.05
C MET A 110 13.22 -15.36 -11.62
N LEU A 111 13.09 -16.60 -12.12
CA LEU A 111 14.11 -17.63 -11.89
C LEU A 111 15.48 -17.24 -12.45
N LYS A 112 15.51 -16.61 -13.63
CA LYS A 112 16.78 -16.13 -14.24
C LYS A 112 17.39 -15.01 -13.39
N ALA A 113 16.55 -14.09 -12.90
CA ALA A 113 16.99 -13.00 -12.02
C ALA A 113 17.55 -13.52 -10.68
N GLU A 114 16.88 -14.49 -10.05
CA GLU A 114 17.36 -15.13 -8.83
C GLU A 114 18.64 -15.93 -9.05
N TYR A 115 18.72 -16.68 -10.15
CA TYR A 115 19.94 -17.41 -10.50
C TYR A 115 21.13 -16.46 -10.65
N ARG A 116 20.95 -15.32 -11.34
CA ARG A 116 21.96 -14.25 -11.46
C ARG A 116 22.38 -13.74 -10.08
N ALA A 117 21.42 -13.36 -9.24
CA ALA A 117 21.71 -12.78 -7.93
C ALA A 117 22.44 -13.78 -7.02
N ARG A 118 22.03 -15.06 -7.01
CA ARG A 118 22.65 -16.10 -6.19
C ARG A 118 24.05 -16.51 -6.64
N THR A 119 24.27 -16.65 -7.95
CA THR A 119 25.55 -17.12 -8.51
C THR A 119 26.60 -16.02 -8.62
N THR A 120 26.20 -14.81 -8.99
CA THR A 120 27.15 -13.70 -9.25
C THR A 120 27.17 -12.65 -8.14
N GLY A 121 26.18 -12.65 -7.24
CA GLY A 121 25.99 -11.59 -6.25
C GLY A 121 25.35 -10.32 -6.81
N LYS A 122 25.10 -10.23 -8.12
CA LYS A 122 24.46 -9.05 -8.75
C LYS A 122 22.94 -9.07 -8.53
N VAL A 123 22.48 -8.34 -7.51
CA VAL A 123 21.05 -8.22 -7.18
C VAL A 123 20.27 -7.42 -8.24
N PHE A 124 20.92 -6.48 -8.92
CA PHE A 124 20.36 -5.75 -10.06
C PHE A 124 20.70 -6.43 -11.40
N ALA A 125 19.81 -6.30 -12.39
CA ALA A 125 20.12 -6.67 -13.76
C ALA A 125 21.14 -5.70 -14.37
N ASP A 126 21.95 -6.19 -15.32
CA ASP A 126 22.89 -5.34 -16.04
C ASP A 126 22.11 -4.27 -16.83
N GLY A 127 22.47 -2.99 -16.65
CA GLY A 127 21.78 -1.85 -17.27
C GLY A 127 20.49 -1.41 -16.57
N ALA A 128 20.14 -1.97 -15.40
CA ALA A 128 18.96 -1.54 -14.65
C ALA A 128 19.11 -0.10 -14.11
N THR A 129 18.09 0.73 -14.32
CA THR A 129 17.94 2.06 -13.73
C THR A 129 16.84 2.04 -12.66
N PRO A 130 17.17 2.05 -11.37
CA PRO A 130 16.17 2.06 -10.29
C PRO A 130 15.28 3.30 -10.37
N LEU A 131 13.95 3.09 -10.29
CA LEU A 131 12.95 4.16 -10.40
C LEU A 131 13.01 5.13 -9.20
N SER A 132 13.18 4.57 -8.00
CA SER A 132 13.51 5.34 -6.80
C SER A 132 15.03 5.34 -6.69
N GLY A 133 15.63 6.53 -6.88
CA GLY A 133 17.07 6.72 -6.90
C GLY A 133 17.73 6.11 -5.66
N GLY A 134 18.97 5.63 -5.83
CA GLY A 134 19.79 5.06 -4.77
C GLY A 134 20.23 6.06 -3.70
N SER A 135 19.29 6.78 -3.07
CA SER A 135 19.51 7.34 -1.75
C SER A 135 19.70 6.15 -0.83
N GLU A 136 20.96 5.71 -0.71
CA GLU A 136 21.40 4.99 0.47
C GLU A 136 20.93 5.85 1.65
N LEU A 137 19.87 5.39 2.32
CA LEU A 137 19.44 6.01 3.57
C LEU A 137 20.67 6.07 4.44
N LYS A 138 21.13 7.28 4.76
CA LYS A 138 22.34 7.48 5.54
C LYS A 138 22.12 6.82 6.90
N VAL A 139 22.76 5.66 7.08
CA VAL A 139 22.78 5.00 8.38
C VAL A 139 23.87 5.67 9.19
N LEU A 140 23.50 6.27 10.32
CA LEU A 140 24.48 6.83 11.26
C LEU A 140 25.39 5.70 11.76
N GLU A 141 26.70 5.87 11.54
CA GLU A 141 27.71 4.90 11.97
C GLU A 141 27.87 4.90 13.50
N GLY A 142 28.18 3.73 14.08
CA GLY A 142 28.46 3.60 15.52
C GLY A 142 27.23 3.63 16.43
N VAL A 143 26.01 3.65 15.88
CA VAL A 143 24.77 3.68 16.65
C VAL A 143 24.25 2.26 16.94
N PRO A 144 23.78 1.96 18.17
CA PRO A 144 23.15 0.67 18.47
C PRO A 144 21.87 0.48 17.65
N GLN A 145 21.85 -0.55 16.79
CA GLN A 145 20.69 -0.91 15.98
C GLN A 145 19.64 -1.65 16.82
N LYS A 146 18.80 -0.89 17.52
CA LYS A 146 17.69 -1.43 18.32
C LYS A 146 16.42 -1.56 17.48
N THR A 147 15.84 -2.75 17.42
CA THR A 147 14.56 -3.02 16.71
C THR A 147 13.41 -2.13 17.22
N VAL A 148 13.47 -1.73 18.50
CA VAL A 148 12.50 -0.84 19.14
C VAL A 148 12.39 0.51 18.40
N ASN A 149 13.48 0.99 17.81
CA ASN A 149 13.53 2.26 17.06
C ASN A 149 12.71 2.24 15.77
N MET A 150 12.43 1.04 15.24
CA MET A 150 11.54 0.84 14.10
C MET A 150 10.13 0.49 14.56
N VAL A 151 10.00 -0.43 15.52
CA VAL A 151 8.70 -0.98 15.93
C VAL A 151 7.83 0.04 16.65
N VAL A 152 8.40 0.87 17.55
CA VAL A 152 7.60 1.81 18.35
C VAL A 152 6.97 2.91 17.48
N PRO A 153 7.68 3.61 16.59
CA PRO A 153 7.04 4.59 15.71
C PRO A 153 5.93 3.98 14.83
N ILE A 154 6.12 2.75 14.32
CA ILE A 154 5.10 2.04 13.54
C ILE A 154 3.88 1.67 14.40
N ALA A 155 4.09 1.20 15.62
CA ALA A 155 3.00 0.88 16.54
C ALA A 155 2.19 2.15 16.90
N VAL A 156 2.87 3.29 17.09
CA VAL A 156 2.22 4.58 17.31
C VAL A 156 1.43 5.01 16.09
N LEU A 157 2.01 4.90 14.88
CA LEU A 157 1.33 5.18 13.62
C LEU A 157 0.02 4.40 13.53
N VAL A 158 0.09 3.07 13.67
CA VAL A 158 -1.08 2.18 13.58
C VAL A 158 -2.10 2.49 14.67
N GLY A 159 -1.66 2.62 15.93
CA GLY A 159 -2.55 2.86 17.06
C GLY A 159 -3.27 4.20 16.97
N VAL A 160 -2.55 5.27 16.63
CA VAL A 160 -3.12 6.61 16.48
C VAL A 160 -4.03 6.69 15.24
N SER A 161 -3.71 6.01 14.14
CA SER A 161 -4.58 5.97 12.98
C SER A 161 -5.88 5.20 13.23
N ILE A 162 -5.83 4.05 13.92
CA ILE A 162 -7.05 3.32 14.30
C ILE A 162 -7.90 4.15 15.26
N PHE A 163 -7.26 4.78 16.26
CA PHE A 163 -7.95 5.68 17.18
C PHE A 163 -8.55 6.88 16.45
N GLY A 164 -7.79 7.48 15.53
CA GLY A 164 -8.21 8.60 14.71
C GLY A 164 -9.43 8.25 13.87
N MET A 165 -9.43 7.09 13.22
CA MET A 165 -10.57 6.62 12.42
C MET A 165 -11.80 6.41 13.31
N TRP A 166 -11.64 5.77 14.46
CA TRP A 166 -12.74 5.61 15.41
C TRP A 166 -13.28 6.97 15.89
N TRP A 167 -12.39 7.92 16.19
CA TRP A 167 -12.77 9.24 16.67
C TRP A 167 -13.46 10.09 15.62
N THR A 168 -12.94 10.11 14.38
CA THR A 168 -13.49 10.92 13.30
C THR A 168 -14.82 10.38 12.79
N GLY A 169 -15.04 9.07 12.80
CA GLY A 169 -16.32 8.47 12.41
C GLY A 169 -17.35 8.35 13.53
N GLY A 170 -17.33 9.26 14.51
CA GLY A 170 -18.39 9.38 15.53
C GLY A 170 -18.11 8.72 16.88
N GLY A 171 -16.98 8.04 17.05
CA GLY A 171 -16.46 7.62 18.36
C GLY A 171 -17.47 6.83 19.21
N THR A 172 -17.84 7.40 20.35
CA THR A 172 -18.82 6.82 21.29
C THR A 172 -20.27 6.96 20.82
N SER A 173 -20.53 7.80 19.83
CA SER A 173 -21.86 8.03 19.26
C SER A 173 -22.17 7.08 18.11
N ALA A 174 -21.18 6.35 17.60
CA ALA A 174 -21.36 5.34 16.56
C ALA A 174 -21.98 4.06 17.13
N GLU A 175 -22.84 3.40 16.35
CA GLU A 175 -23.53 2.17 16.77
C GLU A 175 -22.57 0.99 17.05
N SER A 176 -21.43 0.97 16.37
CA SER A 176 -20.39 -0.05 16.55
C SER A 176 -19.02 0.49 16.13
N PHE A 177 -17.95 -0.18 16.58
CA PHE A 177 -16.59 0.15 16.15
C PHE A 177 -16.43 0.10 14.62
N THR A 178 -17.02 -0.90 13.97
CA THR A 178 -16.97 -1.03 12.50
C THR A 178 -17.75 0.08 11.79
N ALA A 179 -18.87 0.54 12.36
CA ALA A 179 -19.60 1.68 11.83
C ALA A 179 -18.77 2.97 11.94
N ALA A 180 -18.09 3.17 13.08
CA ALA A 180 -17.19 4.31 13.25
C ALA A 180 -16.04 4.30 12.25
N ILE A 181 -15.41 3.15 12.01
CA ILE A 181 -14.34 3.04 11.00
C ILE A 181 -14.87 3.30 9.59
N SER A 182 -16.12 2.91 9.29
CA SER A 182 -16.73 3.13 7.97
C SER A 182 -17.06 4.58 7.67
N ASP A 183 -17.42 5.37 8.69
CA ASP A 183 -17.75 6.80 8.56
C ASP A 183 -16.52 7.70 8.84
N ALA A 184 -15.36 7.08 9.03
CA ALA A 184 -14.14 7.79 9.42
C ALA A 184 -13.58 8.66 8.30
N ASP A 185 -13.12 9.86 8.68
CA ASP A 185 -12.13 10.57 7.87
C ASP A 185 -10.76 9.88 8.04
N ALA A 186 -10.51 8.92 7.15
CA ALA A 186 -9.26 8.15 7.09
C ALA A 186 -8.04 9.04 6.83
N MET A 187 -8.18 10.11 6.03
CA MET A 187 -7.08 11.00 5.68
C MET A 187 -6.58 11.76 6.92
N THR A 188 -7.50 12.34 7.69
CA THR A 188 -7.18 13.03 8.94
C THR A 188 -6.58 12.07 9.96
N ALA A 189 -7.14 10.86 10.10
CA ALA A 189 -6.63 9.85 11.03
C ALA A 189 -5.20 9.38 10.70
N LEU A 190 -4.88 9.19 9.41
CA LEU A 190 -3.55 8.82 8.96
C LEU A 190 -2.55 9.96 9.12
N LEU A 191 -2.98 11.20 8.88
CA LEU A 191 -2.16 12.39 9.11
C LEU A 191 -1.74 12.48 10.59
N TRP A 192 -2.68 12.30 11.53
CA TRP A 192 -2.37 12.25 12.96
C TRP A 192 -1.40 11.12 13.27
N GLY A 193 -1.65 9.92 12.75
CA GLY A 193 -0.75 8.77 12.91
C GLY A 193 0.68 9.08 12.48
N ALA A 194 0.86 9.62 11.27
CA ALA A 194 2.15 10.00 10.72
C ALA A 194 2.86 11.06 11.58
N MET A 195 2.14 12.11 11.99
CA MET A 195 2.71 13.16 12.83
C MET A 195 3.19 12.62 14.18
N PHE A 196 2.36 11.84 14.88
CA PHE A 196 2.73 11.27 16.17
C PHE A 196 3.87 10.27 16.05
N ALA A 197 3.91 9.45 14.99
CA ALA A 197 5.01 8.53 14.73
C ALA A 197 6.35 9.25 14.55
N VAL A 198 6.38 10.35 13.78
CA VAL A 198 7.58 11.17 13.58
C VAL A 198 8.02 11.83 14.89
N ILE A 199 7.09 12.39 15.66
CA ILE A 199 7.39 13.01 16.96
C ILE A 199 8.00 11.98 17.92
N VAL A 200 7.39 10.80 18.02
CA VAL A 200 7.90 9.73 18.89
C VAL A 200 9.28 9.26 18.42
N ALA A 201 9.50 9.11 17.12
CA ALA A 201 10.82 8.76 16.59
C ALA A 201 11.89 9.78 16.97
N ILE A 202 11.60 11.08 16.82
CA ILE A 202 12.52 12.17 17.19
C ILE A 202 12.83 12.14 18.69
N ILE A 203 11.81 11.98 19.55
CA ILE A 203 11.99 11.90 21.00
C ILE A 203 12.85 10.69 21.37
N MET A 204 12.55 9.51 20.80
CA MET A 204 13.32 8.31 21.06
C MET A 204 14.79 8.46 20.66
N TYR A 205 15.06 9.02 19.49
CA TYR A 205 16.42 9.18 19.00
C TYR A 205 17.17 10.20 19.86
N LYS A 206 16.52 11.29 20.27
CA LYS A 206 17.10 12.28 21.19
C LYS A 206 17.43 11.68 22.56
N VAL A 207 16.52 10.89 23.14
CA VAL A 207 16.73 10.21 24.44
C VAL A 207 17.83 9.16 24.36
N GLN A 208 17.97 8.48 23.23
CA GLN A 208 19.01 7.48 22.99
C GLN A 208 20.35 8.09 22.55
N GLY A 209 20.43 9.40 22.33
CA GLY A 209 21.63 10.07 21.81
C GLY A 209 21.99 9.68 20.37
N ILE A 210 20.98 9.35 19.56
CA ILE A 210 21.14 8.93 18.16
C ILE A 210 21.06 10.15 17.25
N GLY A 211 22.23 10.67 16.85
CA GLY A 211 22.33 11.80 15.92
C GLY A 211 21.82 13.12 16.50
N THR A 212 21.88 14.15 15.67
CA THR A 212 21.37 15.50 15.96
C THR A 212 19.95 15.68 15.44
N LEU A 213 19.26 16.74 15.87
CA LEU A 213 17.96 17.10 15.30
C LEU A 213 18.06 17.39 13.79
N ALA A 214 19.19 17.93 13.33
CA ALA A 214 19.44 18.15 11.91
C ALA A 214 19.47 16.82 11.13
N ASP A 215 20.17 15.80 11.65
CA ASP A 215 20.20 14.47 11.03
C ASP A 215 18.79 13.86 10.92
N MET A 216 17.94 14.08 11.93
CA MET A 216 16.55 13.61 11.92
C MET A 216 15.69 14.34 10.89
N MET A 217 15.89 15.67 10.74
CA MET A 217 15.20 16.47 9.73
C MET A 217 15.65 16.10 8.32
N ASP A 218 16.95 15.87 8.11
CA ASP A 218 17.50 15.40 6.84
C ASP A 218 16.90 14.04 6.47
N ALA A 219 16.83 13.11 7.43
CA ALA A 219 16.20 11.81 7.22
C ALA A 219 14.70 11.92 6.88
N PHE A 220 13.97 12.84 7.53
CA PHE A 220 12.57 13.12 7.19
C PHE A 220 12.41 13.66 5.76
N VAL A 221 13.26 14.62 5.37
CA VAL A 221 13.25 15.23 4.03
C VAL A 221 13.62 14.19 2.96
N ASP A 222 14.61 13.35 3.21
CA ASP A 222 14.97 12.28 2.28
C ASP A 222 13.85 11.25 2.16
N GLY A 223 13.15 10.95 3.26
CA GLY A 223 11.88 10.22 3.27
C GLY A 223 10.84 10.82 2.32
N ALA A 224 10.59 12.12 2.43
CA ALA A 224 9.63 12.84 1.59
C ALA A 224 10.04 12.84 0.10
N LYS A 225 11.34 13.01 -0.20
CA LYS A 225 11.86 12.97 -1.59
C LYS A 225 11.62 11.61 -2.25
N MET A 226 11.75 10.51 -1.51
CA MET A 226 11.50 9.17 -2.06
C MET A 226 10.05 8.97 -2.51
N MET A 227 9.09 9.71 -1.93
CA MET A 227 7.66 9.65 -2.28
C MET A 227 7.25 10.65 -3.37
N LEU A 228 8.15 11.54 -3.80
CA LEU A 228 7.83 12.59 -4.75
C LEU A 228 7.32 12.02 -6.08
N LEU A 229 7.97 10.97 -6.61
CA LEU A 229 7.57 10.35 -7.87
C LEU A 229 6.16 9.72 -7.78
N ALA A 230 5.88 9.00 -6.69
CA ALA A 230 4.56 8.41 -6.46
C ALA A 230 3.47 9.50 -6.38
N ASN A 231 3.75 10.59 -5.66
CA ASN A 231 2.83 11.72 -5.56
C ASN A 231 2.57 12.40 -6.92
N LEU A 232 3.61 12.56 -7.76
CA LEU A 232 3.44 13.12 -9.11
C LEU A 232 2.55 12.25 -9.98
N ILE A 233 2.69 10.92 -9.90
CA ILE A 233 1.83 9.97 -10.62
C ILE A 233 0.38 10.10 -10.14
N LEU A 234 0.14 10.11 -8.82
CA LEU A 234 -1.20 10.24 -8.25
C LEU A 234 -1.87 11.57 -8.62
N LEU A 235 -1.15 12.70 -8.52
CA LEU A 235 -1.66 14.02 -8.91
C LEU A 235 -2.00 14.06 -10.41
N SER A 236 -1.17 13.44 -11.25
CA SER A 236 -1.42 13.35 -12.69
C SER A 236 -2.66 12.49 -12.98
N ALA A 237 -2.80 11.36 -12.29
CA ALA A 237 -3.95 10.47 -12.43
C ALA A 237 -5.26 11.18 -12.05
N TRP A 238 -5.27 11.93 -10.94
CA TRP A 238 -6.45 12.69 -10.50
C TRP A 238 -6.78 13.82 -11.47
N SER A 239 -5.75 14.48 -12.02
CA SER A 239 -5.92 15.51 -13.05
C SER A 239 -6.58 14.94 -14.32
N ILE A 240 -6.12 13.77 -14.78
CA ILE A 240 -6.74 13.06 -15.92
C ILE A 240 -8.19 12.67 -15.58
N GLY A 241 -8.43 12.14 -14.37
CA GLY A 241 -9.77 11.78 -13.90
C GLY A 241 -10.74 12.96 -13.92
N SER A 242 -10.30 14.14 -13.44
CA SER A 242 -11.09 15.37 -13.45
C SER A 242 -11.45 15.80 -14.87
N VAL A 243 -10.48 15.82 -15.78
CA VAL A 243 -10.70 16.16 -17.20
C VAL A 243 -11.66 15.16 -17.85
N CYS A 244 -11.47 13.86 -17.62
CA CYS A 244 -12.38 12.84 -18.14
C CYS A 244 -13.81 12.99 -17.61
N GLY A 245 -13.97 13.45 -16.36
CA GLY A 245 -15.26 13.77 -15.75
C GLY A 245 -15.94 14.95 -16.43
N GLU A 246 -15.22 16.06 -16.63
CA GLU A 246 -15.75 17.24 -17.34
C GLU A 246 -16.12 16.94 -18.80
N MET A 247 -15.35 16.08 -19.46
CA MET A 247 -15.64 15.66 -20.84
C MET A 247 -16.82 14.70 -20.96
N GLY A 248 -17.38 14.19 -19.85
CA GLY A 248 -18.48 13.22 -19.88
C GLY A 248 -18.05 11.87 -20.46
N THR A 249 -16.80 11.48 -20.26
CA THR A 249 -16.23 10.25 -20.84
C THR A 249 -16.95 8.99 -20.35
N ALA A 250 -17.32 8.96 -19.06
CA ALA A 250 -18.04 7.82 -18.49
C ALA A 250 -19.45 7.62 -19.12
N PRO A 251 -20.33 8.64 -19.19
CA PRO A 251 -21.58 8.55 -19.94
C PRO A 251 -21.41 8.07 -21.39
N TYR A 252 -20.41 8.59 -22.10
CA TYR A 252 -20.13 8.19 -23.49
C TYR A 252 -19.82 6.69 -23.61
N VAL A 253 -18.94 6.16 -22.76
CA VAL A 253 -18.59 4.74 -22.77
C VAL A 253 -19.80 3.88 -22.39
N VAL A 254 -20.59 4.29 -21.39
CA VAL A 254 -21.81 3.57 -20.99
C VAL A 254 -22.80 3.50 -22.15
N GLU A 255 -23.02 4.62 -22.86
CA GLU A 255 -23.93 4.66 -24.01
C GLU A 255 -23.43 3.81 -25.18
N ALA A 256 -22.13 3.87 -25.50
CA ALA A 256 -21.53 3.09 -26.59
C ALA A 256 -21.63 1.58 -26.36
N VAL A 257 -21.62 1.14 -25.10
CA VAL A 257 -21.65 -0.27 -24.71
C VAL A 257 -23.08 -0.76 -24.41
N LYS A 258 -24.04 0.15 -24.24
CA LYS A 258 -25.43 -0.16 -23.92
C LYS A 258 -26.05 -1.03 -25.02
N GLY A 259 -26.57 -2.20 -24.62
CA GLY A 259 -27.19 -3.16 -25.54
C GLY A 259 -26.20 -4.06 -26.29
N VAL A 260 -24.88 -3.81 -26.19
CA VAL A 260 -23.83 -4.66 -26.75
C VAL A 260 -23.34 -5.68 -25.72
N ILE A 261 -23.14 -5.22 -24.47
CA ILE A 261 -22.64 -6.06 -23.38
C ILE A 261 -23.78 -6.34 -22.39
N SER A 262 -23.99 -7.63 -22.08
CA SER A 262 -24.87 -8.04 -20.99
C SER A 262 -24.31 -7.53 -19.65
N PRO A 263 -25.14 -6.97 -18.76
CA PRO A 263 -24.69 -6.55 -17.43
C PRO A 263 -23.96 -7.66 -16.64
N LEU A 264 -24.30 -8.93 -16.90
CA LEU A 264 -23.66 -10.08 -16.27
C LEU A 264 -22.19 -10.27 -16.69
N LEU A 265 -21.81 -9.76 -17.86
CA LEU A 265 -20.44 -9.84 -18.39
C LEU A 265 -19.57 -8.66 -17.99
N LEU A 266 -20.16 -7.58 -17.44
CA LEU A 266 -19.41 -6.37 -17.07
C LEU A 266 -18.24 -6.66 -16.12
N PRO A 267 -18.38 -7.45 -15.03
CA PRO A 267 -17.26 -7.75 -14.14
C PRO A 267 -16.11 -8.48 -14.85
N MET A 268 -16.44 -9.39 -15.78
CA MET A 268 -15.44 -10.13 -16.57
C MET A 268 -14.68 -9.20 -17.51
N VAL A 269 -15.39 -8.33 -18.23
CA VAL A 269 -14.79 -7.40 -19.19
C VAL A 269 -13.91 -6.39 -18.47
N ILE A 270 -14.38 -5.83 -17.36
CA ILE A 270 -13.59 -4.92 -16.51
C ILE A 270 -12.33 -5.64 -16.00
N PHE A 271 -12.46 -6.87 -15.50
CA PHE A 271 -11.32 -7.67 -15.07
C PHE A 271 -10.28 -7.85 -16.19
N LEU A 272 -10.70 -8.20 -17.41
CA LEU A 272 -9.79 -8.39 -18.54
C LEU A 272 -9.09 -7.08 -18.96
N ILE A 273 -9.83 -5.97 -19.00
CA ILE A 273 -9.26 -4.65 -19.31
C ILE A 273 -8.23 -4.25 -18.25
N CYS A 274 -8.56 -4.41 -16.96
CA CYS A 274 -7.62 -4.12 -15.88
C CYS A 274 -6.36 -4.99 -15.98
N ASN A 275 -6.48 -6.29 -16.29
CA ASN A 275 -5.32 -7.15 -16.50
C ASN A 275 -4.43 -6.66 -17.66
N LEU A 276 -5.01 -6.20 -18.76
CA LEU A 276 -4.27 -5.71 -19.92
C LEU A 276 -3.58 -4.36 -19.66
N ILE A 277 -4.15 -3.53 -18.79
CA ILE A 277 -3.52 -2.26 -18.39
C ILE A 277 -2.39 -2.51 -17.38
N SER A 278 -2.57 -3.46 -16.47
CA SER A 278 -1.62 -3.75 -15.39
C SER A 278 -0.40 -4.57 -15.81
N PHE A 279 -0.49 -5.38 -16.88
CA PHE A 279 0.54 -6.34 -17.31
C PHE A 279 0.79 -6.31 -18.82
#